data_AF-A0A963MCE2-F1
#
_entry.id   AF-A0A963MCE2-F1
#
_cell.length_a   1.000
_cell.length_b   1.000
_cell.length_c   1.000
_cell.angle_alpha   90.00
_cell.angle_beta   90.00
_cell.angle_gamma   90.00
#
_symmetry.space_group_name_H-M   'P 1'
#
loop_
_entity.id
_entity.type
_entity.pdbx_description
1 polymer ?
#
loop_
_entity_poly.entity_id
_entity_poly.type
_entity_poly.pdbx_seq_one_letter_code
_entity_poly.pdbx_strand_id
1 'polypeptide(L)'
;AWGDVWQRPGLDLKTRSLITVAMLTALGKQHELKGHVRGALNNGVTPEELQEVLLHASIYCGVPTAVEAFRSAAEVVDGPVKR
;
A
#
# COMPACT_ATOMS: atom_id res chain seq x y z
N ALA A 1 -11.57 13.20 11.89
CA ALA A 1 -11.07 13.38 10.51
C ALA A 1 -10.60 12.07 9.88
N TRP A 2 -9.49 11.45 10.33
CA TRP A 2 -8.97 10.21 9.73
C TRP A 2 -9.94 9.02 9.81
N GLY A 3 -10.41 8.69 11.02
CA GLY A 3 -11.36 7.59 11.24
C GLY A 3 -12.67 7.77 10.49
N ASP A 4 -13.17 9.01 10.40
CA ASP A 4 -14.44 9.32 9.74
C ASP A 4 -14.38 9.04 8.23
N VAL A 5 -13.27 9.40 7.55
CA VAL A 5 -13.12 9.18 6.11
C VAL A 5 -12.99 7.69 5.77
N TRP A 6 -12.25 6.93 6.57
CA TRP A 6 -12.05 5.49 6.38
C TRP A 6 -13.33 4.68 6.63
N GLN A 7 -14.25 5.18 7.45
CA GLN A 7 -15.52 4.54 7.76
C GLN A 7 -16.68 4.94 6.84
N ARG A 8 -16.45 5.85 5.87
CA ARG A 8 -17.52 6.25 4.95
C ARG A 8 -18.01 5.07 4.12
N PRO A 9 -19.32 4.95 3.89
CA PRO A 9 -19.85 3.97 2.96
C PRO A 9 -19.36 4.28 1.53
N GLY A 10 -19.36 3.26 0.66
CA GLY A 10 -19.07 3.39 -0.78
C GLY A 10 -17.75 2.74 -1.22
N LEU A 11 -16.78 2.59 -0.33
CA LEU A 11 -15.58 1.79 -0.56
C LEU A 11 -15.24 1.01 0.70
N ASP A 12 -14.95 -0.29 0.54
CA ASP A 12 -14.50 -1.14 1.63
C ASP A 12 -13.06 -0.79 2.06
N LEU A 13 -12.66 -1.30 3.23
CA LEU A 13 -11.33 -1.01 3.80
C LEU A 13 -10.20 -1.56 2.91
N LYS A 14 -10.43 -2.71 2.28
CA LYS A 14 -9.48 -3.35 1.37
C LYS A 14 -9.16 -2.45 0.18
N THR A 15 -10.18 -1.93 -0.50
CA THR A 15 -10.04 -1.02 -1.64
C THR A 15 -9.38 0.30 -1.22
N ARG A 16 -9.78 0.87 -0.07
CA ARG A 16 -9.15 2.09 0.47
C ARG A 16 -7.66 1.90 0.74
N SER A 17 -7.29 0.74 1.28
CA SER A 17 -5.88 0.40 1.49
C SER A 17 -5.10 0.32 0.19
N LEU A 18 -5.62 -0.35 -0.85
CA LEU A 18 -4.98 -0.41 -2.17
C LEU A 18 -4.79 0.98 -2.78
N ILE A 19 -5.82 1.83 -2.74
CA ILE A 19 -5.74 3.21 -3.24
C ILE A 19 -4.70 4.02 -2.46
N THR A 20 -4.65 3.86 -1.13
CA THR A 20 -3.68 4.57 -0.29
C THR A 20 -2.26 4.15 -0.59
N VAL A 21 -2.00 2.84 -0.77
CA VAL A 21 -0.70 2.32 -1.20
C VAL A 21 -0.30 2.91 -2.55
N ALA A 22 -1.20 2.91 -3.54
CA ALA A 22 -0.93 3.51 -4.85
C ALA A 22 -0.58 5.01 -4.76
N MET A 23 -1.33 5.77 -3.96
CA MET A 23 -1.07 7.20 -3.76
C MET A 23 0.26 7.47 -3.06
N LEU A 24 0.60 6.71 -2.01
CA LEU A 24 1.87 6.87 -1.30
C LEU A 24 3.06 6.49 -2.17
N THR A 25 2.91 5.46 -3.00
CA THR A 25 3.86 5.15 -4.07
C THR A 25 4.03 6.36 -5.00
N ALA A 26 2.94 6.86 -5.59
CA ALA A 26 3.01 7.98 -6.53
C ALA A 26 3.61 9.26 -5.92
N LEU A 27 3.40 9.51 -4.63
CA LEU A 27 3.95 10.66 -3.89
C LEU A 27 5.38 10.45 -3.39
N GLY A 28 5.98 9.26 -3.58
CA GLY A 28 7.32 8.93 -3.09
C GLY A 28 7.42 8.92 -1.55
N LYS A 29 6.33 8.65 -0.84
CA LYS A 29 6.26 8.69 0.64
C LYS A 29 6.57 7.33 1.27
N GLN A 30 7.77 6.82 0.99
CA GLN A 30 8.18 5.45 1.38
C GLN A 30 8.19 5.20 2.90
N HIS A 31 8.46 6.24 3.70
CA HIS A 31 8.44 6.15 5.17
C HIS A 31 7.03 5.87 5.72
N GLU A 32 5.99 6.43 5.11
CA GLU A 32 4.59 6.14 5.46
C GLU A 32 4.09 4.84 4.83
N LEU A 33 4.61 4.49 3.64
CA LEU A 33 4.14 3.35 2.85
C LEU A 33 4.17 2.04 3.66
N LYS A 34 5.22 1.78 4.43
CA LYS A 34 5.36 0.54 5.22
C LYS A 34 4.22 0.35 6.23
N GLY A 35 3.82 1.41 6.91
CA GLY A 35 2.69 1.38 7.84
C GLY A 35 1.38 1.06 7.14
N HIS A 36 1.18 1.67 5.97
CA HIS A 36 -0.01 1.46 5.14
C HIS A 36 -0.05 0.07 4.47
N VAL A 37 1.09 -0.50 4.10
CA VAL A 37 1.18 -1.89 3.61
C VAL A 37 0.76 -2.85 4.73
N ARG A 38 1.25 -2.66 5.96
CA ARG A 38 0.83 -3.49 7.10
C ARG A 38 -0.67 -3.35 7.39
N GLY A 39 -1.20 -2.13 7.34
CA GLY A 39 -2.63 -1.87 7.46
C GLY A 39 -3.45 -2.50 6.32
N ALA A 40 -2.92 -2.50 5.09
CA ALA A 40 -3.54 -3.15 3.94
C ALA A 40 -3.70 -4.66 4.14
N LEU A 41 -2.64 -5.34 4.58
CA LEU A 41 -2.68 -6.76 4.90
C LEU A 41 -3.73 -7.07 5.98
N ASN A 42 -3.77 -6.26 7.04
CA ASN A 42 -4.77 -6.39 8.11
C ASN A 42 -6.21 -6.16 7.61
N ASN A 43 -6.39 -5.35 6.57
CA ASN A 43 -7.68 -5.10 5.93
C ASN A 43 -8.05 -6.14 4.86
N GLY A 44 -7.27 -7.23 4.72
CA GLY A 44 -7.56 -8.33 3.80
C GLY A 44 -7.01 -8.17 2.39
N VAL A 45 -6.08 -7.23 2.17
CA VAL A 45 -5.29 -7.18 0.93
C VAL A 45 -4.27 -8.31 0.93
N THR A 46 -4.10 -9.01 -0.19
CA THR A 46 -3.08 -10.07 -0.32
C THR A 46 -1.74 -9.50 -0.81
N PRO A 47 -0.61 -10.20 -0.57
CA PRO A 47 0.67 -9.83 -1.15
C PRO A 47 0.63 -9.68 -2.68
N GLU A 48 -0.12 -10.53 -3.38
CA GLU A 48 -0.29 -10.49 -4.83
C GLU A 48 -1.02 -9.21 -5.27
N GLU A 49 -2.08 -8.80 -4.56
CA GLU A 49 -2.78 -7.56 -4.86
C GLU A 49 -1.92 -6.31 -4.61
N LEU A 50 -1.06 -6.33 -3.59
CA LEU A 50 -0.06 -5.28 -3.39
C LEU A 50 0.92 -5.21 -4.56
N GLN A 51 1.41 -6.37 -5.01
CA GLN A 51 2.29 -6.45 -6.16
C GLN A 51 1.62 -5.87 -7.41
N GLU A 52 0.38 -6.25 -7.72
CA GLU A 52 -0.37 -5.74 -8.87
C GLU A 52 -0.58 -4.22 -8.80
N VAL A 53 -0.91 -3.68 -7.63
CA VAL A 53 -1.06 -2.22 -7.47
C VAL A 53 0.26 -1.47 -7.65
N LEU A 54 1.37 -2.00 -7.14
CA LEU A 54 2.69 -1.39 -7.32
C LEU A 54 3.17 -1.49 -8.78
N LEU A 55 2.88 -2.60 -9.45
CA LEU A 55 3.13 -2.77 -10.89
C LEU A 55 2.33 -1.74 -11.69
N HIS A 56 1.03 -1.61 -11.41
CA HIS A 56 0.17 -0.66 -12.09
C HIS A 56 0.63 0.79 -11.86
N ALA A 57 0.98 1.14 -10.60
CA ALA A 57 1.50 2.46 -10.27
C ALA A 57 2.77 2.82 -11.06
N SER A 58 3.64 1.84 -11.36
CA SER A 58 4.89 2.06 -12.11
C SER A 58 4.68 2.69 -13.48
N ILE A 59 3.54 2.41 -14.13
CA ILE A 59 3.17 2.98 -15.44
C ILE A 59 2.85 4.47 -15.34
N TYR A 60 2.30 4.92 -14.21
CA TYR A 60 1.82 6.29 -14.04
C TYR A 60 2.81 7.20 -13.30
N CYS A 61 3.51 6.68 -12.29
CA CYS A 61 4.46 7.46 -11.48
C CYS A 61 5.93 7.17 -11.80
N GLY A 62 6.20 6.27 -12.74
CA GLY A 62 7.55 5.88 -13.17
C GLY A 62 8.16 4.75 -12.35
N VAL A 63 9.03 3.98 -13.03
CA VAL A 63 9.73 2.81 -12.48
C VAL A 63 10.56 3.12 -11.24
N PRO A 64 11.37 4.20 -11.16
CA PRO A 64 12.22 4.45 -9.98
C PRO A 64 11.41 4.55 -8.68
N THR A 65 10.30 5.28 -8.70
CA THR A 65 9.43 5.45 -7.54
C THR A 65 8.75 4.15 -7.14
N ALA A 66 8.32 3.36 -8.12
CA ALA A 66 7.72 2.06 -7.88
C ALA A 66 8.72 1.05 -7.31
N VAL A 67 9.99 1.05 -7.76
CA VAL A 67 11.04 0.17 -7.22
C VAL A 67 11.28 0.41 -5.74
N GLU A 68 11.35 1.68 -5.30
CA GLU A 68 11.48 1.98 -3.86
C GLU A 68 10.23 1.55 -3.06
N ALA A 69 9.06 1.63 -3.67
CA ALA A 69 7.82 1.14 -3.07
C ALA A 69 7.79 -0.40 -2.97
N PHE A 70 8.26 -1.13 -3.98
CA PHE A 70 8.43 -2.58 -3.95
C PHE A 70 9.37 -3.01 -2.83
N ARG A 71 10.53 -2.36 -2.68
CA ARG A 71 11.46 -2.65 -1.59
C ARG A 71 10.80 -2.44 -0.22
N SER A 72 10.10 -1.32 -0.07
CA SER A 72 9.40 -1.00 1.18
C SER A 72 8.29 -2.00 1.51
N ALA A 73 7.53 -2.44 0.51
CA ALA A 73 6.50 -3.46 0.68
C ALA A 73 7.09 -4.84 1.01
N ALA A 74 8.16 -5.24 0.33
CA ALA A 74 8.86 -6.51 0.58
C ALA A 74 9.39 -6.60 2.02
N GLU A 75 9.93 -5.52 2.58
CA GLU A 75 10.33 -5.50 3.99
C GLU A 75 9.18 -5.79 4.97
N VAL A 76 7.93 -5.50 4.58
CA VAL A 76 6.76 -5.75 5.42
C VAL A 76 6.20 -7.16 5.18
N VAL A 77 6.16 -7.61 3.92
CA VAL A 77 5.64 -8.92 3.51
C VAL A 77 6.59 -10.05 3.91
N ASP A 78 7.89 -9.87 3.68
CA ASP A 78 8.93 -10.87 3.92
C ASP A 78 9.65 -10.67 5.27
N GLY A 79 9.39 -9.54 5.94
CA GLY A 79 9.98 -9.22 7.24
C GLY A 79 9.56 -10.22 8.33
N PRO A 80 10.38 -10.40 9.39
CA PRO A 80 10.09 -11.36 10.44
C PRO A 80 8.72 -11.08 11.05
N VAL A 81 7.88 -12.13 11.10
CA VAL A 81 6.58 -12.09 11.77
C VAL A 81 6.85 -11.73 13.24
N LYS A 82 6.49 -10.50 13.64
CA LYS A 82 6.47 -10.14 15.06
C LYS A 82 5.38 -10.97 15.71
N ARG A 83 5.81 -11.99 16.47
CA ARG A 83 4.95 -12.75 17.39
C ARG A 83 4.39 -11.83 18.47
#